data_AF-A0A4Q3T693-F1
#
_entry.id   AF-A0A4Q3T693-F1
#
_cell.length_a   1.000
_cell.length_b   1.000
_cell.length_c   1.000
_cell.angle_alpha   90.00
_cell.angle_beta   90.00
_cell.angle_gamma   90.00
#
_symmetry.space_group_name_H-M   'P 1'
#
loop_
_entity.id
_entity.type
_entity.pdbx_description
1 polymer ?
#
loop_
_entity_poly.entity_id
_entity_poly.type
_entity_poly.pdbx_seq_one_letter_code
_entity_poly.pdbx_strand_id
1 'polypeptide(L)'
;MKRFPWILTVLTVLALILLIGLGVWQVERLKWKEGLIAAADAAAAEPPAPLDQVLGEGDLEFRKALMVCPGLASAPFIELQSI
;
A
#
# COMPACT_ATOMS: atom_id res chain seq x y z
N MET A 1 -23.84 23.01 48.22
CA MET A 1 -23.84 23.13 46.74
C MET A 1 -22.94 22.05 46.17
N LYS A 2 -23.49 21.07 45.43
CA LYS A 2 -22.70 19.94 44.89
C LYS A 2 -21.71 20.54 43.88
N ARG A 3 -20.40 20.40 44.14
CA ARG A 3 -19.34 20.82 43.23
C ARG A 3 -19.54 20.05 41.91
N PHE A 4 -20.02 20.74 40.89
CA PHE A 4 -20.20 20.16 39.55
C PHE A 4 -18.87 19.52 39.12
N PRO A 5 -18.86 18.30 38.56
CA PRO A 5 -17.63 17.54 38.33
C PRO A 5 -16.86 18.04 37.10
N TRP A 6 -16.48 19.32 37.10
CA TRP A 6 -15.81 20.03 36.01
C TRP A 6 -14.57 19.31 35.49
N ILE A 7 -13.78 18.68 36.38
CA ILE A 7 -12.59 17.92 36.00
C ILE A 7 -12.96 16.74 35.10
N LEU A 8 -13.98 15.97 35.48
CA LEU A 8 -14.44 14.84 34.67
C LEU A 8 -14.98 15.31 33.32
N THR A 9 -15.73 16.43 33.31
CA THR A 9 -16.28 16.98 32.07
C THR A 9 -15.18 17.38 31.09
N VAL A 10 -14.13 18.07 31.57
CA VAL A 10 -12.99 18.47 30.74
C VAL A 10 -12.25 17.24 30.21
N LEU A 11 -11.98 16.24 31.05
CA LEU A 11 -11.31 15.00 30.63
C LEU A 11 -12.12 14.25 29.57
N THR A 12 -13.44 14.16 29.73
CA THR A 12 -14.31 13.53 28.73
C THR A 12 -14.28 14.28 27.40
N VAL A 13 -14.30 15.62 27.41
CA VAL A 13 -14.21 16.42 26.19
C VAL A 13 -12.87 16.21 25.48
N LEU A 14 -11.75 16.18 26.23
CA LEU A 14 -10.43 15.92 25.65
C LEU A 14 -10.34 14.51 25.05
N ALA A 15 -10.86 13.49 25.75
CA ALA A 15 -10.92 12.13 25.26
C ALA A 15 -11.77 12.03 23.98
N LEU A 16 -12.91 12.73 23.95
CA LEU A 16 -13.77 12.78 22.78
C LEU A 16 -13.06 13.40 21.56
N ILE A 17 -12.36 14.52 21.74
CA ILE A 17 -11.57 15.15 20.67
C ILE A 17 -10.51 14.20 20.14
N LEU A 18 -9.80 13.50 21.04
CA LEU A 18 -8.78 12.52 20.65
C LEU A 18 -9.39 11.37 19.85
N LEU A 19 -10.50 10.80 20.30
CA LEU A 19 -11.17 9.70 19.61
C LEU A 19 -11.68 10.11 18.22
N ILE A 20 -12.24 11.32 18.09
CA ILE A 20 -12.68 11.85 16.80
C ILE A 20 -11.47 12.05 15.88
N GLY A 21 -10.41 12.70 16.37
CA GLY A 21 -9.19 12.92 15.59
C GLY A 21 -8.55 11.60 15.13
N LEU A 22 -8.46 10.62 16.01
CA LEU A 22 -7.93 9.29 15.68
C LEU A 22 -8.85 8.56 14.70
N GLY A 23 -10.17 8.65 14.86
CA GLY A 23 -11.14 8.05 13.96
C GLY A 23 -11.06 8.63 12.54
N VAL A 24 -10.94 9.95 12.42
CA VAL A 24 -10.72 10.61 11.12
C VAL A 24 -9.42 10.14 10.49
N TRP A 25 -8.33 10.13 11.26
CA TRP A 25 -7.03 9.66 10.78
C TRP A 25 -7.07 8.19 10.32
N GLN A 26 -7.80 7.32 11.04
CA GLN A 26 -7.96 5.91 10.67
C GLN A 26 -8.63 5.78 9.30
N VAL A 27 -9.69 6.54 9.03
CA VAL A 27 -10.40 6.52 7.72
C VAL A 27 -9.51 7.07 6.60
N GLU A 28 -8.79 8.16 6.85
CA GLU A 28 -7.84 8.71 5.88
C GLU A 28 -6.72 7.70 5.55
N ARG A 29 -6.17 7.07 6.60
CA ARG A 29 -5.13 6.05 6.48
C ARG A 29 -5.63 4.81 5.73
N LEU A 30 -6.87 4.42 5.94
CA LEU A 30 -7.52 3.33 5.20
C LEU A 30 -7.62 3.69 3.72
N LYS A 31 -8.16 4.87 3.38
CA LYS A 31 -8.29 5.31 1.98
C LYS A 31 -6.95 5.39 1.26
N TRP A 32 -5.91 5.88 1.93
CA TRP A 32 -4.57 5.90 1.37
C TRP A 32 -4.08 4.47 1.06
N LYS A 33 -4.24 3.53 2.01
CA LYS A 33 -3.83 2.13 1.80
C LYS A 33 -4.64 1.47 0.68
N GLU A 34 -5.94 1.69 0.62
CA GLU A 34 -6.79 1.18 -0.46
C GLU A 34 -6.35 1.71 -1.82
N GLY A 35 -5.99 2.99 -1.91
CA GLY A 35 -5.45 3.58 -3.14
C GLY A 35 -4.14 2.93 -3.60
N LEU A 36 -3.24 2.62 -2.65
CA LEU A 36 -2.00 1.89 -2.96
C LEU A 36 -2.28 0.47 -3.45
N ILE A 37 -3.18 -0.25 -2.79
CA ILE A 37 -3.57 -1.61 -3.19
C ILE A 37 -4.20 -1.59 -4.58
N ALA A 38 -5.11 -0.65 -4.84
CA ALA A 38 -5.75 -0.52 -6.15
C ALA A 38 -4.75 -0.21 -7.27
N ALA A 39 -3.75 0.64 -7.00
CA ALA A 39 -2.67 0.93 -7.96
C ALA A 39 -1.82 -0.32 -8.23
N ALA A 40 -1.43 -1.04 -7.18
CA ALA A 40 -0.68 -2.30 -7.29
C ALA A 40 -1.46 -3.38 -8.04
N ASP A 41 -2.76 -3.53 -7.77
CA ASP A 41 -3.63 -4.49 -8.44
C ASP A 41 -3.82 -4.14 -9.93
N ALA A 42 -3.99 -2.85 -10.26
CA ALA A 42 -4.08 -2.39 -11.64
C ALA A 42 -2.78 -2.69 -12.40
N ALA A 43 -1.63 -2.34 -11.81
CA ALA A 43 -0.33 -2.69 -12.36
C ALA A 43 -0.17 -4.20 -12.50
N ALA A 44 -0.55 -5.02 -11.52
CA ALA A 44 -0.42 -6.46 -11.60
C ALA A 44 -1.39 -7.11 -12.62
N ALA A 45 -2.53 -6.49 -12.90
CA ALA A 45 -3.53 -6.99 -13.85
C ALA A 45 -3.15 -6.76 -15.31
N GLU A 46 -2.34 -5.74 -15.59
CA GLU A 46 -1.89 -5.47 -16.95
C GLU A 46 -1.04 -6.62 -17.53
N PRO A 47 -1.21 -6.93 -18.84
CA PRO A 47 -0.53 -8.05 -19.47
C PRO A 47 0.99 -7.89 -19.39
N PRO A 48 1.74 -9.00 -19.27
CA PRO A 48 3.19 -8.92 -19.24
C PRO A 48 3.73 -8.33 -20.55
N ALA A 49 4.55 -7.29 -20.45
CA ALA A 49 5.20 -6.65 -21.60
C ALA A 49 6.72 -6.93 -21.60
N PRO A 50 7.40 -6.79 -22.75
CA PRO A 50 8.86 -6.91 -22.80
C PRO A 50 9.55 -5.97 -21.81
N LEU A 51 10.58 -6.46 -21.12
CA LEU A 51 11.26 -5.75 -20.03
C LEU A 51 11.75 -4.36 -20.43
N ASP A 52 12.25 -4.21 -21.66
CA ASP A 52 12.70 -2.94 -22.23
C ASP A 52 11.56 -1.91 -22.34
N GLN A 53 10.34 -2.36 -22.65
CA GLN A 53 9.16 -1.50 -22.73
C GLN A 53 8.70 -1.07 -21.33
N VAL A 54 8.61 -2.02 -20.39
CA VAL A 54 8.19 -1.73 -19.00
C VAL A 54 9.16 -0.74 -18.33
N LEU A 55 10.47 -0.92 -18.53
CA LEU A 55 11.49 0.00 -17.99
C LEU A 55 11.36 1.44 -18.52
N GLY A 56 10.74 1.64 -19.70
CA GLY A 56 10.51 2.95 -20.29
C GLY A 56 9.26 3.67 -19.75
N GLU A 57 8.32 2.96 -19.13
CA GLU A 57 7.04 3.51 -18.63
C GLU A 57 7.18 4.21 -17.27
N GLY A 58 8.27 3.96 -16.54
CA GLY A 58 8.65 4.68 -15.33
C GLY A 58 7.98 4.21 -14.03
N ASP A 59 6.71 3.78 -14.05
CA ASP A 59 6.06 3.14 -12.90
C ASP A 59 6.21 1.62 -12.96
N LEU A 60 7.16 1.11 -12.16
CA LEU A 60 7.58 -0.29 -12.19
C LEU A 60 6.97 -1.11 -11.06
N GLU A 61 6.29 -0.47 -10.10
CA GLU A 61 5.77 -1.16 -8.93
C GLU A 61 4.68 -2.16 -9.36
N PHE A 62 4.93 -3.44 -9.07
CA PHE A 62 4.02 -4.56 -9.39
C PHE A 62 3.77 -4.81 -10.89
N ARG A 63 4.53 -4.21 -11.81
CA ARG A 63 4.44 -4.56 -13.24
C ARG A 63 5.08 -5.88 -13.58
N LYS A 64 4.36 -6.66 -14.38
CA LYS A 64 4.81 -7.93 -14.93
C LYS A 64 5.59 -7.64 -16.21
N ALA A 65 6.82 -8.13 -16.24
CA ALA A 65 7.67 -8.06 -17.43
C ALA A 65 8.03 -9.45 -17.94
N LEU A 66 8.25 -9.56 -19.25
CA LEU A 66 8.83 -10.72 -19.90
C LEU A 66 10.22 -10.34 -20.37
N MET A 67 11.20 -11.23 -20.15
CA MET A 67 12.53 -11.08 -20.73
C MET A 67 12.96 -12.36 -21.41
N VAL A 68 13.69 -12.21 -22.52
CA VAL A 68 14.35 -13.33 -23.19
C VAL A 68 15.73 -13.48 -22.56
N CYS A 69 15.95 -14.59 -21.86
CA CYS A 69 17.24 -14.93 -21.29
C CYS A 69 18.06 -15.75 -22.30
N PRO A 70 19.16 -15.21 -22.87
CA PRO A 70 20.03 -16.00 -23.74
C PRO A 70 20.64 -17.16 -22.93
N GLY A 71 20.58 -18.37 -23.48
CA GLY A 71 21.12 -19.58 -22.84
C GLY A 71 20.16 -20.32 -21.88
N LEU A 72 18.94 -19.80 -21.65
CA LEU A 72 17.94 -20.45 -20.78
C LEU A 72 17.56 -21.84 -21.28
N ALA A 73 17.40 -22.01 -22.59
CA ALA A 73 17.04 -23.28 -23.21
C ALA A 73 18.13 -24.37 -23.11
N SER A 74 19.37 -23.97 -22.84
CA SER A 74 20.54 -24.83 -22.72
C SER A 74 20.98 -25.07 -21.27
N ALA A 75 20.30 -24.48 -20.29
CA ALA A 75 20.66 -24.60 -18.89
C ALA A 75 20.21 -25.96 -18.30
N PRO A 76 21.06 -26.66 -17.53
CA PRO A 76 20.71 -27.95 -16.93
C PRO A 76 19.67 -27.82 -15.78
N PHE A 77 19.58 -26.66 -15.12
CA PHE A 77 18.55 -26.35 -14.12
C PHE A 77 18.38 -24.83 -13.99
N ILE A 78 17.23 -24.39 -13.45
CA ILE A 78 16.91 -22.99 -13.17
C ILE A 78 16.60 -22.85 -11.68
N GLU A 79 17.31 -21.96 -10.99
CA GLU A 79 16.95 -21.52 -9.64
C GLU A 79 16.32 -20.13 -9.69
N LEU A 80 15.11 -20.02 -9.15
CA LEU A 80 14.45 -18.75 -8.94
C LEU A 80 14.79 -18.25 -7.54
N GLN A 81 15.66 -17.24 -7.45
CA GLN A 81 15.94 -16.54 -6.21
C GLN A 81 14.90 -15.42 -6.03
N SER A 82 13.95 -15.62 -5.12
CA SER A 82 13.14 -14.52 -4.58
C SER A 82 13.87 -13.89 -3.39
N ILE A 83 13.93 -12.57 -3.37
CA ILE A 83 14.37 -11.78 -2.20
C ILE A 83 13.36 -11.95 -1.06
#